data_AF-A0A534VUX8-F1
#
_entry.id   AF-A0A534VUX8-F1
#
_cell.length_a   1.000
_cell.length_b   1.000
_cell.length_c   1.000
_cell.angle_alpha   90.00
_cell.angle_beta   90.00
_cell.angle_gamma   90.00
#
_symmetry.space_group_name_H-M   'P 1'
#
loop_
_entity.id
_entity.type
_entity.pdbx_description
1 polymer ?
#
loop_
_entity_poly.entity_id
_entity_poly.type
_entity_poly.pdbx_seq_one_letter_code
_entity_poly.pdbx_strand_id
1 'polypeptide(L)'
;MAPLPVALALLLLGCASAHESGAAAIQAEEAPCRDDGDCAFTRVAQGACCPMLCTPRAVTKKRAAELEANLPICTGGKPESCPRPVCRDRGTSTAPVCEAGRCVARTVTPRSD
;
A
#
# COMPACT_ATOMS: atom_id res chain seq x y z
N MET A 1 -24.98 -46.76 -34.33
CA MET A 1 -24.03 -45.71 -34.72
C MET A 1 -24.70 -44.36 -34.51
N ALA A 2 -24.27 -43.59 -33.50
CA ALA A 2 -24.55 -42.14 -33.38
C ALA A 2 -23.50 -41.37 -34.22
N PRO A 3 -23.79 -40.11 -34.64
CA PRO A 3 -23.47 -38.91 -33.82
C PRO A 3 -24.50 -37.77 -34.02
N LEU A 4 -24.57 -36.64 -33.32
CA LEU A 4 -24.12 -36.03 -32.06
C LEU A 4 -25.07 -34.81 -31.92
N PRO A 5 -25.46 -34.38 -30.70
CA PRO A 5 -26.37 -33.26 -30.51
C PRO A 5 -25.69 -31.92 -30.77
N VAL A 6 -26.46 -31.00 -31.36
CA VAL A 6 -26.10 -29.62 -31.65
C VAL A 6 -25.54 -28.95 -30.40
N ALA A 7 -24.24 -28.64 -30.51
CA ALA A 7 -23.47 -27.68 -29.75
C ALA A 7 -24.36 -26.65 -29.02
N LEU A 8 -24.36 -26.63 -27.69
CA LEU A 8 -23.30 -25.95 -26.93
C LEU A 8 -23.15 -24.47 -27.34
N ALA A 9 -24.26 -23.73 -27.47
CA ALA A 9 -24.27 -22.30 -27.81
C ALA A 9 -24.87 -21.41 -26.71
N LEU A 10 -24.97 -21.89 -25.46
CA LEU A 10 -25.57 -21.15 -24.33
C LEU A 10 -24.59 -20.82 -23.19
N LEU A 11 -23.28 -20.96 -23.40
CA LEU A 11 -22.25 -20.76 -22.35
C LEU A 11 -21.49 -19.42 -22.44
N LEU A 12 -21.96 -18.44 -23.21
CA LEU A 12 -21.23 -17.17 -23.42
C LEU A 12 -21.95 -15.91 -22.92
N LEU A 13 -22.82 -16.01 -21.91
CA LEU A 13 -23.41 -14.84 -21.28
C LEU A 13 -23.45 -14.98 -19.77
N GLY A 14 -22.35 -14.59 -19.09
CA GLY A 14 -22.41 -14.49 -17.64
C GLY A 14 -21.11 -14.54 -16.84
N CYS A 15 -19.97 -14.10 -17.38
CA CYS A 15 -18.85 -13.70 -16.52
C CYS A 15 -18.83 -12.17 -16.43
N ALA A 16 -19.83 -11.61 -15.75
CA ALA A 16 -19.80 -10.22 -15.31
C ALA A 16 -18.72 -10.09 -14.22
N SER A 17 -17.50 -9.87 -14.68
CA SER A 17 -16.49 -8.95 -14.13
C SER A 17 -16.67 -8.52 -12.68
N ALA A 18 -16.49 -9.45 -11.73
CA ALA A 18 -16.11 -9.09 -10.37
C ALA A 18 -14.59 -8.87 -10.32
N HIS A 19 -14.10 -7.83 -11.02
CA HIS A 19 -12.70 -7.41 -10.94
C HIS A 19 -12.60 -5.88 -10.84
N GLU A 20 -13.48 -5.27 -10.06
CA GLU A 20 -13.38 -3.85 -9.69
C GLU A 20 -13.43 -3.67 -8.16
N SER A 21 -12.72 -4.51 -7.42
CA SER A 21 -12.53 -4.30 -5.97
C SER A 21 -11.09 -3.90 -5.59
N GLY A 22 -10.16 -3.87 -6.54
CA GLY A 22 -8.77 -3.48 -6.29
C GLY A 22 -8.55 -1.97 -6.31
N ALA A 23 -9.10 -1.26 -7.31
CA ALA A 23 -8.85 0.17 -7.48
C ALA A 23 -9.58 1.06 -6.45
N ALA A 24 -10.75 0.62 -5.97
CA ALA A 24 -11.49 1.31 -4.92
C ALA A 24 -10.81 1.15 -3.54
N ALA A 25 -10.27 -0.03 -3.23
CA ALA A 25 -9.51 -0.27 -2.00
C ALA A 25 -8.17 0.47 -1.99
N ILE A 26 -7.49 0.59 -3.13
CA ILE A 26 -6.24 1.34 -3.28
C ILE A 26 -6.45 2.86 -3.13
N GLN A 27 -7.62 3.38 -3.48
CA GLN A 27 -7.96 4.80 -3.31
C GLN A 27 -8.52 5.14 -1.91
N ALA A 28 -9.15 4.18 -1.23
CA ALA A 28 -9.77 4.41 0.08
C ALA A 28 -8.77 4.55 1.25
N GLU A 29 -7.51 4.15 1.06
CA GLU A 29 -6.51 4.15 2.15
C GLU A 29 -5.91 5.53 2.47
N GLU A 30 -5.99 6.50 1.56
CA GLU A 30 -5.39 7.82 1.76
C GLU A 30 -6.48 8.90 1.74
N ALA A 31 -6.90 9.32 2.92
CA ALA A 31 -7.56 10.62 3.07
C ALA A 31 -6.67 11.72 2.45
N PRO A 32 -7.25 12.78 1.86
CA PRO A 32 -6.45 13.81 1.20
C PRO A 32 -5.61 14.59 2.22
N CYS A 33 -4.38 14.93 1.84
CA CYS A 33 -3.53 15.87 2.59
C CYS A 33 -3.78 17.31 2.14
N ARG A 34 -3.50 18.28 3.01
CA ARG A 34 -3.58 19.72 2.72
C ARG A 34 -2.19 20.34 2.57
N ASP A 35 -1.23 19.92 3.39
CA ASP A 35 0.16 20.36 3.34
C ASP A 35 1.12 19.23 3.73
N ASP A 36 2.43 19.45 3.53
CA ASP A 36 3.48 18.45 3.83
C ASP A 36 3.43 17.96 5.28
N GLY A 37 2.95 18.81 6.20
CA GLY A 37 2.76 18.50 7.60
C GLY A 37 1.67 17.46 7.87
N ASP A 38 0.81 17.14 6.91
CA ASP A 38 -0.18 16.07 7.02
C ASP A 38 0.40 14.69 6.66
N CYS A 39 1.58 14.66 6.07
CA CYS A 39 2.20 13.44 5.56
C CYS A 39 3.26 12.87 6.52
N ALA A 40 3.41 11.56 6.49
CA ALA A 40 4.38 10.80 7.28
C ALA A 40 4.88 9.60 6.48
N PHE A 41 5.98 9.01 6.95
CA PHE A 41 6.51 7.78 6.38
C PHE A 41 5.97 6.54 7.10
N THR A 42 5.79 5.46 6.36
CA THR A 42 5.58 4.13 6.90
C THR A 42 6.41 3.10 6.13
N ARG A 43 6.88 2.06 6.84
CA ARG A 43 7.50 0.87 6.23
C ARG A 43 6.53 -0.29 6.09
N VAL A 44 5.27 -0.12 6.49
CA VAL A 44 4.23 -1.13 6.31
C VAL A 44 3.64 -0.98 4.90
N ALA A 45 3.73 -2.03 4.09
CA ALA A 45 3.12 -2.05 2.76
C ALA A 45 1.58 -1.98 2.85
N GLN A 46 0.92 -1.61 1.75
CA GLN A 46 -0.55 -1.68 1.70
C GLN A 46 -1.00 -3.13 1.93
N GLY A 47 -2.02 -3.31 2.76
CA GLY A 47 -2.53 -4.64 3.14
C GLY A 47 -1.57 -5.50 3.98
N ALA A 48 -0.38 -5.02 4.33
CA ALA A 48 0.57 -5.75 5.16
C ALA A 48 0.39 -5.40 6.64
N CYS A 49 0.82 -6.32 7.52
CA CYS A 49 0.84 -6.12 8.96
C CYS A 49 2.21 -5.60 9.45
N CYS A 50 3.30 -6.19 8.93
CA CYS A 50 4.66 -5.93 9.38
C CYS A 50 5.36 -4.83 8.56
N PRO A 51 6.34 -4.12 9.16
CA PRO A 51 7.14 -3.09 8.49
C PRO A 51 8.22 -3.71 7.59
N MET A 52 7.80 -4.20 6.42
CA MET A 52 8.65 -4.99 5.50
C MET A 52 9.32 -4.17 4.39
N LEU A 53 9.02 -2.88 4.26
CA LEU A 53 9.58 -2.05 3.19
C LEU A 53 10.96 -1.49 3.55
N CYS A 54 11.92 -1.67 2.66
CA CYS A 54 13.24 -1.04 2.78
C CYS A 54 13.19 0.47 2.52
N THR A 55 12.46 0.88 1.48
CA THR A 55 12.17 2.28 1.22
C THR A 55 10.81 2.61 1.83
N PRO A 56 10.73 3.55 2.79
CA PRO A 56 9.45 3.95 3.32
C PRO A 56 8.56 4.56 2.23
N ARG A 57 7.26 4.34 2.34
CA ARG A 57 6.26 5.05 1.52
C ARG A 57 5.69 6.21 2.32
N ALA A 58 5.30 7.28 1.62
CA ALA A 58 4.54 8.35 2.23
C ALA A 58 3.06 7.94 2.35
N VAL A 59 2.44 8.33 3.45
CA VAL A 59 1.00 8.18 3.76
C VAL A 59 0.58 9.38 4.61
N THR A 60 -0.71 9.56 4.86
CA THR A 60 -1.15 10.54 5.87
C THR A 60 -0.68 10.15 7.27
N LYS A 61 -0.47 11.15 8.14
CA LYS A 61 -0.15 10.94 9.56
C LYS A 61 -1.17 10.05 10.27
N LYS A 62 -2.46 10.26 9.97
CA LYS A 62 -3.54 9.43 10.49
C LYS A 62 -3.31 7.95 10.14
N ARG A 63 -3.01 7.66 8.87
CA ARG A 63 -2.77 6.28 8.44
C ARG A 63 -1.49 5.70 9.04
N ALA A 64 -0.43 6.49 9.14
CA ALA A 64 0.80 6.06 9.81
C ALA A 64 0.54 5.67 11.28
N ALA A 65 -0.22 6.49 12.01
CA ALA A 65 -0.60 6.20 13.39
C ALA A 65 -1.48 4.94 13.52
N GLU A 66 -2.43 4.74 12.62
CA GLU A 66 -3.24 3.51 12.57
C GLU A 66 -2.37 2.26 12.32
N LEU A 67 -1.42 2.33 11.39
CA LEU A 67 -0.51 1.23 11.10
C LEU A 67 0.40 0.92 12.30
N GLU A 68 0.89 1.95 12.99
CA GLU A 68 1.70 1.81 14.20
C GLU A 68 0.90 1.19 15.35
N ALA A 69 -0.33 1.66 15.58
CA ALA A 69 -1.23 1.11 16.59
C ALA A 69 -1.61 -0.36 16.34
N ASN A 70 -1.56 -0.82 15.08
CA ASN A 70 -1.82 -2.21 14.72
C ASN A 70 -0.60 -3.13 14.90
N LEU A 71 0.61 -2.60 15.05
CA LEU A 71 1.83 -3.44 15.19
C LEU A 71 1.78 -4.42 16.37
N PRO A 72 1.28 -4.06 17.56
CA PRO A 72 1.13 -5.01 18.67
C PRO A 72 0.18 -6.16 18.34
N ILE A 73 -0.87 -5.90 17.55
CA ILE A 73 -1.83 -6.91 17.10
C ILE A 73 -1.14 -7.84 16.11
N CYS A 74 -0.43 -7.28 15.14
CA CYS A 74 0.34 -8.03 14.14
C CYS A 74 1.38 -8.96 14.78
N THR A 75 1.95 -8.55 15.90
CA THR A 75 3.08 -9.21 16.53
C THR A 75 2.70 -10.06 17.74
N GLY A 76 1.42 -10.06 18.15
CA GLY A 76 1.01 -10.63 19.43
C GLY A 76 1.76 -10.02 20.62
N GLY A 77 2.13 -8.74 20.52
CA GLY A 77 2.94 -8.02 21.52
C GLY A 77 4.43 -8.31 21.49
N LYS A 78 4.93 -9.04 20.49
CA LYS A 78 6.34 -9.44 20.34
C LYS A 78 6.98 -8.86 19.08
N PRO A 79 7.55 -7.64 19.11
CA PRO A 79 8.06 -6.96 17.91
C PRO A 79 9.01 -7.80 17.03
N GLU A 80 9.75 -8.73 17.63
CA GLU A 80 10.66 -9.67 16.96
C GLU A 80 9.96 -10.70 16.06
N SER A 81 8.65 -10.89 16.22
CA SER A 81 7.85 -11.79 15.39
C SER A 81 7.64 -11.25 13.98
N CYS A 82 7.72 -9.93 13.78
CA CYS A 82 7.76 -9.36 12.45
C CYS A 82 9.15 -9.58 11.83
N PRO A 83 9.23 -10.16 10.61
CA PRO A 83 10.51 -10.29 9.93
C PRO A 83 11.16 -8.90 9.75
N ARG A 84 12.48 -8.84 9.94
CA ARG A 84 13.25 -7.63 9.65
C ARG A 84 13.87 -7.74 8.26
N PRO A 85 13.46 -6.92 7.28
CA PRO A 85 14.05 -6.97 5.95
C PRO A 85 15.53 -6.56 6.01
N VAL A 86 16.37 -7.30 5.29
CA VAL A 86 17.78 -6.92 5.08
C VAL A 86 17.82 -5.90 3.95
N CYS A 87 18.01 -4.64 4.32
CA CYS A 87 17.99 -3.53 3.37
C CYS A 87 19.40 -3.06 3.06
N ARG A 88 19.64 -2.70 1.79
CA ARG A 88 20.82 -1.95 1.38
C ARG A 88 20.56 -0.47 1.59
N ASP A 89 21.47 0.22 2.26
CA ASP A 89 21.39 1.66 2.41
C ASP A 89 21.42 2.34 1.03
N ARG A 90 20.36 3.09 0.73
CA ARG A 90 20.31 4.00 -0.39
C ARG A 90 20.57 5.39 0.19
N GLY A 91 21.73 5.97 -0.06
CA GLY A 91 22.16 7.28 0.47
C GLY A 91 21.34 8.49 -0.03
N THR A 92 20.11 8.26 -0.49
CA THR A 92 19.16 9.29 -0.93
C THR A 92 18.31 9.72 0.25
N SER A 93 18.34 11.01 0.59
CA SER A 93 17.40 11.60 1.53
C SER A 93 16.05 11.79 0.86
N THR A 94 14.97 11.46 1.57
CA THR A 94 13.59 11.65 1.09
C THR A 94 12.74 12.36 2.14
N ALA A 95 11.81 13.20 1.71
CA ALA A 95 10.78 13.81 2.54
C ALA A 95 9.37 13.34 2.09
N PRO A 96 8.41 13.18 3.02
CA PRO A 96 7.02 13.01 2.67
C PRO A 96 6.44 14.39 2.36
N VAL A 97 5.84 14.55 1.18
CA VAL A 97 5.24 15.83 0.75
C VAL A 97 3.79 15.62 0.34
N CYS A 98 2.99 16.67 0.47
CA CYS A 98 1.63 16.69 -0.04
C CYS A 98 1.63 17.23 -1.46
N GLU A 99 1.28 16.38 -2.42
CA GLU A 99 1.21 16.74 -3.83
C GLU A 99 -0.15 16.37 -4.41
N ALA A 100 -0.87 17.39 -4.92
CA ALA A 100 -2.22 17.22 -5.48
C ALA A 100 -3.17 16.46 -4.53
N GLY A 101 -3.08 16.74 -3.22
CA GLY A 101 -3.89 16.11 -2.19
C GLY A 101 -3.46 14.68 -1.82
N ARG A 102 -2.28 14.23 -2.25
CA ARG A 102 -1.75 12.88 -1.96
C ARG A 102 -0.38 12.96 -1.30
N CYS A 103 -0.13 12.08 -0.33
CA CYS A 103 1.18 11.99 0.30
C CYS A 103 2.13 11.18 -0.59
N VAL A 104 3.21 11.81 -1.04
CA VAL A 104 4.22 11.18 -1.90
C VAL A 104 5.63 11.34 -1.31
N ALA A 105 6.50 10.36 -1.55
CA ALA A 105 7.89 10.44 -1.14
C ALA A 105 8.70 11.16 -2.23
N ARG A 106 9.36 12.27 -1.87
CA ARG A 106 10.24 13.02 -2.78
C ARG A 106 11.68 12.95 -2.31
N THR A 107 12.59 12.73 -3.24
CA THR A 107 14.03 12.88 -2.97
C THR A 107 14.32 14.34 -2.69
N VAL A 108 15.01 14.61 -1.60
CA VAL A 108 15.45 15.96 -1.23
C VAL A 108 16.96 16.03 -1.32
N THR A 109 17.47 17.06 -1.97
CA THR A 109 18.89 17.39 -1.92
C THR A 109 19.15 17.96 -0.52
N PRO A 110 20.09 17.41 0.27
CA PRO A 110 20.46 18.03 1.54
C PRO A 110 20.93 19.45 1.25
N ARG A 111 20.34 20.45 1.93
CA ARG A 111 20.77 21.84 1.82
C ARG A 111 22.20 21.91 2.36
N SER A 112 23.15 22.25 1.49
CA SER A 112 24.50 22.64 1.90
C SER A 112 24.37 24.00 2.57
N ASP A 113 24.34 24.01 3.91
CA ASP A 113 24.54 25.23 4.71
C ASP A 113 26.05 25.43 4.91
#